data_AF-A0A0F8Z838-F1
#
_entry.id   AF-A0A0F8Z838-F1
#
_cell.length_a   1.000
_cell.length_b   1.000
_cell.length_c   1.000
_cell.angle_alpha   90.00
_cell.angle_beta   90.00
_cell.angle_gamma   90.00
#
_symmetry.space_group_name_H-M   'P 1'
#
loop_
_entity.id
_entity.type
_entity.pdbx_description
1 polymer ?
#
loop_
_entity_poly.entity_id
_entity_poly.type
_entity_poly.pdbx_seq_one_letter_code
_entity_poly.pdbx_strand_id
1 'polypeptide(L)'
;AEGQSTLTTDWIWGKYALLFYRPPSPGLRTVSLGYHFMWRAGELGSLVYRGRNDKAHSDYIEVMKHYDQKIVAVDAGILFSNCVT
;
A
#
# COMPACT_ATOMS: atom_id res chain seq x y z
N ALA A 1 -25.42 -28.84 -12.33
CA ALA A 1 -24.87 -28.05 -11.22
C ALA A 1 -23.74 -27.23 -11.81
N GLU A 2 -24.02 -25.97 -12.14
CA GLU A 2 -23.03 -25.06 -12.72
C GLU A 2 -21.90 -24.84 -11.71
N GLY A 3 -20.65 -24.86 -12.19
CA GLY A 3 -19.44 -24.84 -11.39
C GLY A 3 -19.30 -23.52 -10.64
N GLN A 4 -19.81 -23.47 -9.42
CA GLN A 4 -19.55 -22.39 -8.49
C GLN A 4 -18.10 -22.52 -8.02
N SER A 5 -17.22 -21.66 -8.53
CA SER A 5 -15.87 -21.50 -7.98
C SER A 5 -16.00 -21.09 -6.52
N THR A 6 -15.46 -21.92 -5.62
CA THR A 6 -15.41 -21.60 -4.19
C THR A 6 -14.53 -20.36 -4.03
N LEU A 7 -15.13 -19.27 -3.56
CA LEU A 7 -14.39 -18.06 -3.18
C LEU A 7 -13.42 -18.47 -2.06
N THR A 8 -12.14 -18.58 -2.42
CA THR A 8 -11.07 -18.87 -1.46
C THR A 8 -10.55 -17.52 -0.98
N THR A 9 -10.82 -17.18 0.28
CA THR A 9 -10.35 -15.93 0.90
C THR A 9 -9.17 -16.24 1.79
N ASP A 10 -8.01 -15.72 1.41
CA ASP A 10 -6.74 -15.84 2.14
C ASP A 10 -6.36 -14.54 2.85
N TRP A 11 -5.55 -14.66 3.90
CA TRP A 11 -5.02 -13.52 4.65
C TRP A 11 -3.91 -12.81 3.86
N ILE A 12 -4.06 -11.50 3.63
CA ILE A 12 -3.06 -10.66 2.92
C ILE A 12 -1.67 -10.74 3.60
N TRP A 13 -1.65 -10.75 4.94
CA TRP A 13 -0.42 -10.83 5.73
C TRP A 13 -0.05 -12.26 6.14
N GLY A 14 -0.81 -13.26 5.70
CA GLY A 14 -0.61 -14.65 6.08
C GLY A 14 -0.63 -14.91 7.59
N LYS A 15 0.05 -15.98 8.01
CA LYS A 15 0.23 -16.37 9.42
C LYS A 15 1.52 -15.80 10.00
N TYR A 16 1.82 -14.54 9.67
CA TYR A 16 3.04 -13.83 10.08
C TYR A 16 2.70 -12.68 11.03
N ALA A 17 3.61 -12.37 11.95
CA ALA A 17 3.58 -11.15 12.74
C ALA A 17 4.89 -10.39 12.55
N LEU A 18 4.83 -9.05 12.48
CA LEU A 18 5.98 -8.20 12.24
C LEU A 18 6.12 -7.18 13.37
N LEU A 19 7.27 -7.19 14.04
CA LEU A 19 7.64 -6.16 15.02
C LEU A 19 8.78 -5.34 14.44
N PHE A 20 8.63 -4.02 14.39
CA PHE A 20 9.66 -3.14 13.86
C PHE A 20 9.69 -1.78 14.56
N TYR A 21 10.84 -1.13 14.47
CA TYR A 21 11.01 0.23 14.98
C TYR A 21 10.33 1.25 14.05
N ARG A 22 9.36 1.99 14.60
CA ARG A 22 8.69 3.11 13.92
C ARG A 22 9.23 4.44 14.48
N PRO A 23 9.96 5.24 13.68
CA PRO A 23 10.39 6.56 14.12
C PRO A 23 9.19 7.52 14.29
N PRO A 24 9.27 8.52 15.19
CA PRO A 24 8.17 9.47 15.44
C PRO A 24 7.82 10.32 14.21
N SER A 25 8.82 10.63 13.37
CA SER A 25 8.65 11.37 12.11
C SER A 25 9.42 10.68 10.97
N PRO A 26 8.83 10.50 9.78
CA PRO A 26 9.53 9.95 8.63
C PRO A 26 10.58 10.94 8.12
N GLY A 27 11.76 10.44 7.78
CA GLY A 27 12.85 11.25 7.24
C GLY A 27 13.75 10.41 6.34
N LEU A 28 14.38 11.04 5.34
CA LEU A 28 15.17 10.34 4.34
C LEU A 28 16.38 9.59 4.94
N ARG A 29 16.90 10.07 6.08
CA ARG A 29 18.06 9.51 6.79
C ARG A 29 17.68 8.97 8.17
N THR A 30 16.39 8.77 8.42
CA THR A 30 15.92 8.17 9.67
C THR A 30 15.86 6.66 9.47
N VAL A 31 16.30 5.89 10.46
CA VAL A 31 16.27 4.42 10.38
C VAL A 31 14.86 3.92 10.68
N SER A 32 14.33 3.06 9.81
CA SER A 32 13.04 2.38 9.90
C SER A 32 13.13 1.10 9.06
N LEU A 33 12.28 0.11 9.33
CA LEU A 33 12.22 -1.13 8.53
C LEU A 33 12.04 -0.82 7.04
N GLY A 34 11.10 0.06 6.74
CA GLY A 34 10.81 0.49 5.39
C GLY A 34 10.13 1.84 5.35
N TYR A 35 10.01 2.36 4.13
CA TYR A 35 9.35 3.62 3.84
C TYR A 35 8.41 3.48 2.65
N HIS A 36 7.39 4.33 2.67
CA HIS A 36 6.52 4.60 1.54
C HIS A 36 7.03 5.88 0.87
N PHE A 37 7.79 5.73 -0.21
CA PHE A 37 8.28 6.84 -1.00
C PHE A 37 7.15 7.33 -1.89
N MET A 38 6.78 8.61 -1.77
CA MET A 38 5.81 9.24 -2.64
C MET A 38 6.49 10.32 -3.47
N TRP A 39 6.17 10.37 -4.76
CA TRP A 39 6.62 11.47 -5.59
C TRP A 39 5.86 12.74 -5.22
N ARG A 40 6.55 13.88 -5.22
CA ARG A 40 5.93 15.19 -5.00
C ARG A 40 5.23 15.66 -6.29
N ALA A 41 4.17 14.95 -6.67
CA ALA A 41 3.27 15.37 -7.73
C ALA A 41 1.91 15.75 -7.11
N GLY A 42 1.36 16.90 -7.47
CA GLY A 42 0.11 17.42 -6.89
C GLY A 42 0.21 17.73 -5.39
N GLU A 43 -0.90 17.55 -4.67
CA GLU A 43 -0.99 17.73 -3.22
C GLU A 43 -0.72 16.39 -2.53
N LEU A 44 0.33 16.32 -1.70
CA LEU A 44 0.72 15.10 -0.96
C LEU A 44 0.91 13.85 -1.84
N GLY A 45 1.36 14.00 -3.09
CA GLY A 45 1.63 12.89 -4.00
C GLY A 45 0.40 12.34 -4.72
N SER A 46 -0.74 13.04 -4.63
CA SER A 46 -1.97 12.72 -5.35
C SER A 46 -2.30 13.80 -6.37
N LEU A 47 -2.58 13.40 -7.62
CA LEU A 47 -3.12 14.30 -8.65
C LEU A 47 -4.57 13.91 -8.92
N VAL A 48 -5.44 14.92 -9.03
CA VAL A 48 -6.86 14.72 -9.30
C VAL A 48 -7.20 15.40 -10.62
N TYR A 49 -7.63 14.61 -11.59
CA TYR A 49 -8.20 15.10 -12.84
C TYR A 49 -9.70 14.92 -12.82
N ARG A 50 -10.41 15.88 -13.41
CA ARG A 50 -11.87 15.84 -13.56
C ARG A 50 -12.19 16.09 -15.02
N GLY A 51 -13.08 15.27 -15.56
CA GLY A 51 -13.60 15.49 -16.90
C GLY A 51 -15.02 14.94 -17.05
N ARG A 52 -15.67 15.39 -18.12
CA ARG A 52 -16.99 14.92 -18.53
C ARG A 52 -16.83 13.89 -19.63
N ASN A 53 -17.50 12.76 -19.50
CA ASN A 53 -17.68 11.79 -20.58
C ASN A 53 -19.09 11.92 -21.14
N ASP A 54 -19.23 12.71 -22.20
CA ASP A 54 -20.54 12.99 -22.82
C ASP A 54 -21.19 11.75 -23.43
N LYS A 55 -20.39 10.78 -23.92
CA LYS A 55 -20.92 9.54 -24.51
C LYS A 55 -21.53 8.61 -23.47
N ALA A 56 -20.98 8.62 -22.26
CA ALA A 56 -21.50 7.85 -21.13
C ALA A 56 -22.45 8.67 -20.24
N HIS A 57 -22.70 9.94 -20.59
CA HIS A 57 -23.42 10.92 -19.78
C HIS A 57 -22.95 10.98 -18.31
N SER A 58 -21.66 10.78 -18.07
CA SER A 58 -21.08 10.64 -16.74
C SER A 58 -19.88 11.55 -16.53
N ASP A 59 -19.58 11.87 -15.27
CA ASP A 59 -18.35 12.54 -14.88
C ASP A 59 -17.31 11.50 -14.47
N TYR A 60 -16.06 11.70 -14.87
CA TYR A 60 -14.95 10.89 -14.40
C TYR A 60 -14.02 11.75 -13.53
N ILE A 61 -13.58 11.14 -12.44
CA ILE A 61 -12.57 11.69 -11.54
C ILE A 61 -11.43 10.68 -11.52
N GLU A 62 -10.29 11.07 -12.07
CA GLU A 62 -9.08 10.25 -12.06
C GLU A 62 -8.18 10.71 -10.93
N VAL A 63 -7.77 9.77 -10.08
CA VAL A 63 -6.85 10.03 -8.98
C VAL A 63 -5.59 9.21 -9.19
N MET A 64 -4.49 9.89 -9.44
CA MET A 64 -3.19 9.25 -9.63
C MET A 64 -2.38 9.37 -8.34
N LYS A 65 -1.85 8.24 -7.85
CA LYS A 65 -0.88 8.19 -6.76
C LYS A 65 0.37 7.48 -7.23
N HIS A 66 1.50 8.17 -7.16
CA HIS A 66 2.79 7.59 -7.48
C HIS A 66 3.51 7.33 -6.16
N TYR A 67 3.67 6.05 -5.83
CA TYR A 67 4.38 5.64 -4.62
C TYR A 67 5.14 4.34 -4.83
N ASP A 68 6.12 4.11 -3.98
CA ASP A 68 6.92 2.89 -3.93
C ASP A 68 7.17 2.50 -2.47
N GLN A 69 6.90 1.23 -2.14
CA GLN A 69 7.11 0.68 -0.79
C GLN A 69 8.39 -0.14 -0.79
N LYS A 70 9.41 0.33 -0.06
CA LYS A 70 10.69 -0.38 0.05
C LYS A 70 11.09 -0.64 1.49
N ILE A 71 11.66 -1.82 1.71
CA ILE A 71 12.42 -2.18 2.90
C ILE A 71 13.79 -1.50 2.79
N VAL A 72 14.16 -0.70 3.78
CA VAL A 72 15.39 0.11 3.78
C VAL A 72 16.41 -0.44 4.77
N ALA A 73 15.97 -0.94 5.93
CA ALA A 73 16.84 -1.54 6.94
C ALA A 73 16.17 -2.78 7.53
N VAL A 74 16.62 -3.96 7.12
CA VAL A 74 16.07 -5.24 7.61
C VAL A 74 16.29 -5.39 9.12
N ASP A 75 17.43 -4.89 9.63
CA ASP A 75 17.80 -4.96 11.05
C ASP A 75 16.87 -4.15 11.98
N ALA A 76 16.01 -3.28 11.42
CA ALA A 76 15.06 -2.49 12.19
C ALA A 76 13.75 -3.24 12.51
N GLY A 77 13.65 -4.54 12.20
CA GLY A 77 12.50 -5.36 12.55
C GLY A 77 12.78 -6.87 12.61
N ILE A 78 11.82 -7.59 13.16
CA ILE A 78 11.81 -9.05 13.29
C ILE A 78 10.47 -9.58 12.76
N LEU A 79 10.55 -10.60 11.90
CA LEU A 79 9.39 -11.31 11.38
C LEU A 79 9.21 -12.63 12.16
N PHE A 80 8.04 -12.79 12.77
CA PHE A 80 7.59 -14.03 13.38
C PHE A 80 6.77 -14.81 12.35
N SER A 81 7.16 -16.06 12.10
CA SER A 81 6.46 -16.98 11.21
C SER A 81 5.59 -17.97 11.98
N ASN A 82 4.47 -18.39 11.37
CA ASN A 82 3.55 -19.40 11.91
C ASN A 82 2.96 -19.02 13.29
N CYS A 83 2.59 -17.75 13.46
CA CYS A 83 2.04 -17.25 14.72
C CYS A 83 0.61 -17.73 15.00
N VAL A 84 -0.07 -18.26 13.98
CA VAL A 84 -1.45 -18.77 14.08
C VAL A 84 -1.49 -20.15 13.45
N THR A 85 -1.99 -21.13 14.21
CA THR A 85 -2.11 -22.53 13.79
C THR A 85 -3.31 -22.71 12.88
#